data_AF-A0A495X3H2-F1
#
_entry.id   AF-A0A495X3H2-F1
#
_cell.length_a   1.000
_cell.length_b   1.000
_cell.length_c   1.000
_cell.angle_alpha   90.00
_cell.angle_beta   90.00
_cell.angle_gamma   90.00
#
_symmetry.space_group_name_H-M   'P 1'
#
loop_
_entity.id
_entity.type
_entity.pdbx_description
1 polymer ?
#
loop_
_entity_poly.entity_id
_entity_poly.type
_entity_poly.pdbx_seq_one_letter_code
_entity_poly.pdbx_strand_id
1 'polypeptide(L)'
;MQRIGRLCRFLGVEFSEYVTWQSAPLVRLATALTGRSGSAEDLVRDALCRAYGRWDRIARTGEPHACVRGLVVAEYLSWRRRFTPRSGPDVVHRLAGLPRKERAAVVLRYYADLPDDEIAAHLGWRASTVRDRIARALQSQR
;
A
#
# COMPACT_ATOMS: atom_id res chain seq x y z
N MET A 1 -10.28 11.93 -15.37
CA MET A 1 -10.64 10.59 -14.87
C MET A 1 -10.76 10.52 -13.32
N GLN A 2 -11.22 11.57 -12.62
CA GLN A 2 -11.21 11.67 -11.14
C GLN A 2 -12.61 11.75 -10.47
N ARG A 3 -13.68 11.30 -11.13
CA ARG A 3 -15.06 11.50 -10.61
C ARG A 3 -15.72 10.32 -9.91
N ILE A 4 -15.17 9.10 -9.97
CA ILE A 4 -15.83 7.90 -9.43
C ILE A 4 -15.56 7.69 -7.93
N GLY A 5 -14.41 8.14 -7.39
CA GLY A 5 -14.06 7.98 -5.97
C GLY A 5 -14.92 8.76 -4.96
N ARG A 6 -15.91 9.55 -5.41
CA ARG A 6 -16.88 10.22 -4.53
C ARG A 6 -18.23 9.50 -4.44
N LEU A 7 -18.57 8.62 -5.38
CA LEU A 7 -19.86 7.92 -5.40
C LEU A 7 -19.89 6.67 -4.50
N CYS A 8 -18.74 6.02 -4.26
CA CYS A 8 -18.65 4.89 -3.32
C CYS A 8 -18.82 5.30 -1.84
N ARG A 9 -18.98 6.59 -1.54
CA ARG A 9 -19.15 7.11 -0.18
C ARG A 9 -20.58 6.92 0.37
N PHE A 10 -21.52 6.44 -0.44
CA PHE A 10 -22.96 6.48 -0.11
C PHE A 10 -23.78 5.20 -0.40
N LEU A 11 -23.24 4.20 -1.09
CA LEU A 11 -23.92 2.93 -1.33
C LEU A 11 -22.98 1.81 -0.87
N GLY A 12 -23.50 0.86 -0.09
CA GLY A 12 -22.72 -0.30 0.36
C GLY A 12 -22.18 -1.05 -0.85
N VAL A 13 -20.92 -0.78 -1.19
CA VAL A 13 -20.26 -1.40 -2.34
C VAL A 13 -20.09 -2.87 -1.99
N GLU A 14 -20.65 -3.75 -2.83
CA GLU A 14 -20.40 -5.17 -2.72
C GLU A 14 -18.90 -5.45 -2.93
N PHE A 15 -18.38 -6.46 -2.24
CA PHE A 15 -16.95 -6.76 -2.31
C PHE A 15 -16.50 -7.05 -3.75
N SER A 16 -17.34 -7.73 -4.53
CA SER A 16 -17.08 -8.07 -5.93
C SER A 16 -16.92 -6.82 -6.81
N GLU A 17 -17.78 -5.81 -6.63
CA GLU A 17 -17.72 -4.54 -7.35
C GLU A 17 -16.46 -3.75 -6.97
N TYR A 18 -16.12 -3.74 -5.67
CA TYR A 18 -14.86 -3.16 -5.20
C TYR A 18 -13.63 -3.82 -5.85
N VAL A 19 -13.58 -5.15 -5.88
CA VAL A 19 -12.48 -5.91 -6.47
C VAL A 19 -12.33 -5.62 -7.97
N THR A 20 -13.45 -5.62 -8.71
CA THR A 20 -13.43 -5.29 -10.14
C THR A 20 -12.86 -3.90 -10.37
N TRP A 21 -13.23 -2.92 -9.56
CA TRP A 21 -12.77 -1.54 -9.74
C TRP A 21 -11.34 -1.29 -9.25
N GLN A 22 -10.86 -2.05 -8.25
CA GLN A 22 -9.60 -1.75 -7.55
C GLN A 22 -8.45 -2.72 -7.77
N SER A 23 -8.70 -3.87 -8.37
CA SER A 23 -7.66 -4.85 -8.70
C SER A 23 -6.46 -4.21 -9.42
N ALA A 24 -6.68 -3.54 -10.54
CA ALA A 24 -5.61 -2.93 -11.34
C ALA A 24 -4.84 -1.80 -10.60
N PRO A 25 -5.49 -0.84 -9.92
CA PRO A 25 -4.80 0.13 -9.06
C PRO A 25 -3.95 -0.52 -7.96
N LEU A 26 -4.47 -1.56 -7.29
CA LEU A 26 -3.76 -2.25 -6.22
C LEU A 26 -2.56 -3.05 -6.75
N VAL A 27 -2.68 -3.70 -7.90
CA VAL A 27 -1.56 -4.41 -8.55
C VAL A 27 -0.46 -3.43 -8.97
N ARG A 28 -0.81 -2.25 -9.48
CA ARG A 28 0.18 -1.20 -9.77
C ARG A 28 0.93 -0.75 -8.51
N LEU A 29 0.21 -0.54 -7.41
CA LEU A 29 0.81 -0.21 -6.11
C LEU A 29 1.76 -1.33 -5.64
N ALA A 30 1.29 -2.58 -5.67
CA ALA A 30 2.10 -3.73 -5.28
C ALA A 30 3.31 -3.92 -6.20
N THR A 31 3.17 -3.66 -7.50
CA THR A 31 4.29 -3.70 -8.47
C THR A 31 5.35 -2.65 -8.15
N ALA A 32 4.93 -1.45 -7.73
CA ALA A 32 5.87 -0.42 -7.26
C ALA A 32 6.60 -0.84 -5.97
N LEU A 33 5.96 -1.62 -5.10
CA LEU A 33 6.56 -2.16 -3.87
C LEU A 33 7.53 -3.33 -4.12
N THR A 34 7.15 -4.27 -4.99
CA THR A 34 7.87 -5.53 -5.22
C THR A 34 8.91 -5.44 -6.34
N GLY A 35 8.72 -4.54 -7.31
CA GLY A 35 9.54 -4.45 -8.52
C GLY A 35 9.31 -5.60 -9.52
N ARG A 36 8.23 -6.39 -9.34
CA ARG A 36 7.85 -7.52 -10.21
C ARG A 36 6.33 -7.68 -10.24
N SER A 37 5.74 -7.93 -11.41
CA SER A 37 4.29 -8.09 -11.58
C SER A 37 3.74 -9.37 -10.93
N GLY A 38 4.39 -10.53 -11.13
CA GLY A 38 3.90 -11.81 -10.60
C GLY A 38 3.76 -11.83 -9.07
N SER A 39 4.77 -11.36 -8.35
CA SER A 39 4.70 -11.24 -6.88
C SER A 39 3.75 -10.14 -6.39
N ALA A 40 3.42 -9.17 -7.24
CA ALA A 40 2.49 -8.11 -6.91
C ALA A 40 1.03 -8.59 -6.93
N GLU A 41 0.67 -9.40 -7.93
CA GLU A 41 -0.67 -9.98 -8.06
C GLU A 41 -1.00 -10.92 -6.90
N ASP A 42 -0.06 -11.79 -6.52
CA ASP A 42 -0.23 -12.70 -5.38
C ASP A 42 -0.47 -11.94 -4.07
N LEU A 43 0.33 -10.91 -3.84
CA LEU A 43 0.24 -10.07 -2.65
C LEU A 43 -1.10 -9.31 -2.59
N VAL A 44 -1.58 -8.80 -3.72
CA VAL A 44 -2.90 -8.16 -3.81
C VAL A 44 -4.00 -9.19 -3.58
N ARG A 45 -3.89 -10.38 -4.16
CA ARG A 45 -4.85 -11.46 -3.97
C ARG A 45 -4.95 -11.86 -2.49
N ASP A 46 -3.83 -12.04 -1.81
CA ASP A 46 -3.81 -12.35 -0.37
C ASP A 46 -4.40 -11.21 0.49
N ALA A 47 -4.10 -9.96 0.14
CA ALA A 47 -4.67 -8.80 0.82
C ALA A 47 -6.19 -8.71 0.62
N LEU A 48 -6.68 -8.96 -0.59
CA LEU A 48 -8.12 -9.00 -0.89
C LEU A 48 -8.82 -10.16 -0.19
N CYS A 49 -8.21 -11.35 -0.11
CA CYS A 49 -8.73 -12.47 0.68
C CYS A 49 -8.88 -12.10 2.16
N ARG A 50 -7.91 -11.38 2.74
CA ARG A 50 -8.00 -10.88 4.13
C ARG A 50 -9.00 -9.76 4.31
N ALA A 51 -9.19 -8.93 3.30
CA ALA A 51 -10.22 -7.89 3.29
C ALA A 51 -11.61 -8.52 3.23
N TYR A 52 -11.80 -9.55 2.41
CA TYR A 52 -13.06 -10.28 2.28
C TYR A 52 -13.57 -10.79 3.64
N GLY A 53 -12.70 -11.46 4.42
CA GLY A 53 -13.06 -11.97 5.75
C GLY A 53 -13.43 -10.89 6.79
N ARG A 54 -13.26 -9.60 6.48
CA ARG A 54 -13.61 -8.46 7.34
C ARG A 54 -14.40 -7.39 6.59
N TRP A 55 -14.97 -7.73 5.42
CA TRP A 55 -15.48 -6.76 4.48
C TRP A 55 -16.58 -5.89 5.08
N ASP A 56 -17.53 -6.49 5.81
CA ASP A 56 -18.61 -5.76 6.48
C ASP A 56 -18.11 -4.70 7.46
N ARG A 57 -16.97 -4.93 8.10
CA ARG A 57 -16.34 -3.96 9.00
C ARG A 57 -15.64 -2.87 8.20
N ILE A 58 -14.96 -3.23 7.12
CA ILE A 58 -14.21 -2.31 6.25
C ILE A 58 -15.15 -1.39 5.47
N ALA A 59 -16.24 -1.92 4.90
CA ALA A 59 -17.24 -1.14 4.18
C ALA A 59 -17.90 -0.08 5.08
N ARG A 60 -18.09 -0.39 6.38
CA ARG A 60 -18.67 0.52 7.37
C ARG A 60 -17.75 1.65 7.83
N THR A 61 -16.45 1.63 7.54
CA THR A 61 -15.55 2.74 7.91
C THR A 61 -15.74 3.98 7.03
N GLY A 62 -16.42 3.84 5.88
CA GLY A 62 -16.55 4.90 4.88
C GLY A 62 -15.30 5.09 4.00
N GLU A 63 -14.19 4.41 4.32
CA GLU A 63 -12.92 4.51 3.58
C GLU A 63 -12.28 3.14 3.29
N PRO A 64 -12.99 2.23 2.60
CA PRO A 64 -12.52 0.85 2.35
C PRO A 64 -11.18 0.80 1.60
N HIS A 65 -10.93 1.74 0.68
CA HIS A 65 -9.67 1.82 -0.06
C HIS A 65 -8.45 2.07 0.80
N ALA A 66 -8.57 2.87 1.86
CA ALA A 66 -7.44 3.14 2.76
C ALA A 66 -7.08 1.87 3.53
N CYS A 67 -8.08 1.19 4.10
CA CYS A 67 -7.88 -0.08 4.80
C CYS A 67 -7.26 -1.17 3.91
N VAL A 68 -7.77 -1.34 2.68
CA VAL A 68 -7.26 -2.38 1.77
C VAL A 68 -5.84 -2.05 1.28
N ARG A 69 -5.51 -0.78 1.00
CA ARG A 69 -4.12 -0.38 0.71
C ARG A 69 -3.19 -0.66 1.89
N GLY A 70 -3.65 -0.42 3.12
CA GLY A 70 -2.95 -0.80 4.34
C GLY A 70 -2.69 -2.31 4.42
N LEU A 71 -3.68 -3.14 4.08
CA LEU A 71 -3.55 -4.61 4.05
C LEU A 71 -2.53 -5.09 3.00
N VAL A 72 -2.53 -4.51 1.79
CA VAL A 72 -1.52 -4.77 0.75
C VAL A 72 -0.11 -4.48 1.28
N VAL A 73 0.07 -3.36 1.98
CA VAL A 73 1.39 -2.99 2.51
C VAL A 73 1.80 -3.85 3.71
N ALA A 74 0.86 -4.18 4.59
CA ALA A 74 1.12 -5.12 5.67
C ALA A 74 1.55 -6.49 5.12
N GLU A 75 0.93 -6.95 4.03
CA GLU A 75 1.30 -8.20 3.36
C GLU A 75 2.68 -8.12 2.73
N TYR A 76 2.99 -7.03 2.03
CA TYR A 76 4.33 -6.76 1.52
C TYR A 76 5.40 -6.85 2.62
N LEU A 77 5.17 -6.18 3.75
CA LEU A 77 6.11 -6.16 4.86
C LEU A 77 6.26 -7.54 5.50
N SER A 78 5.17 -8.32 5.60
CA SER A 78 5.20 -9.70 6.10
C SER A 78 5.95 -10.63 5.16
N TRP A 79 5.65 -10.58 3.85
CA TRP A 79 6.30 -11.37 2.80
C TRP A 79 7.81 -11.07 2.73
N ARG A 80 8.21 -9.80 2.76
CA ARG A 80 9.63 -9.36 2.80
C ARG A 80 10.39 -9.75 4.06
N ARG A 81 9.71 -10.03 5.18
CA ARG A 81 10.36 -10.60 6.39
C ARG A 81 10.66 -12.08 6.21
N ARG A 82 9.82 -12.80 5.47
CA ARG A 82 9.95 -14.25 5.22
C ARG A 82 10.87 -14.57 4.04
N PHE A 83 11.00 -13.66 3.07
CA PHE A 83 11.85 -13.83 1.88
C PHE A 83 12.87 -12.71 1.72
N THR A 84 14.16 -13.05 1.69
CA THR A 84 15.27 -12.18 1.25
C THR A 84 15.18 -11.98 -0.27
N PRO A 85 14.98 -10.76 -0.79
CA PRO A 85 14.79 -10.57 -2.24
C PRO A 85 16.10 -10.78 -3.01
N ARG A 86 16.08 -11.64 -4.05
CA ARG A 86 16.95 -11.46 -5.24
C ARG A 86 16.32 -10.36 -6.10
N SER A 87 17.07 -9.29 -6.34
CA SER A 87 16.68 -8.00 -6.94
C SER A 87 15.83 -8.05 -8.22
N GLY A 88 15.03 -7.00 -8.48
CA GLY A 88 14.35 -6.69 -9.75
C GLY A 88 14.08 -5.17 -9.90
N PRO A 89 14.04 -4.60 -11.13
CA PRO A 89 13.95 -3.14 -11.40
C PRO A 89 12.46 -2.67 -11.50
N ASP A 90 12.00 -1.43 -11.27
CA ASP A 90 12.43 -0.13 -11.82
C ASP A 90 11.95 1.13 -11.01
N VAL A 91 11.15 0.99 -9.94
CA VAL A 91 10.98 2.04 -8.89
C VAL A 91 11.75 1.68 -7.62
N VAL A 92 11.85 0.36 -7.40
CA VAL A 92 12.61 -0.25 -6.33
C VAL A 92 14.11 0.01 -6.49
N HIS A 93 14.63 0.33 -7.68
CA HIS A 93 16.08 0.55 -7.89
C HIS A 93 16.57 1.88 -7.32
N ARG A 94 15.87 3.00 -7.57
CA ARG A 94 16.16 4.28 -6.90
C ARG A 94 16.01 4.12 -5.38
N LEU A 95 14.85 3.62 -4.96
CA LEU A 95 14.59 3.37 -3.54
C LEU A 95 15.37 2.16 -2.98
N ALA A 96 16.22 1.48 -3.77
CA ALA A 96 16.93 0.26 -3.36
C ALA A 96 17.92 0.55 -2.25
N GLY A 97 18.59 1.71 -2.35
CA GLY A 97 19.52 2.21 -1.35
C GLY A 97 18.85 2.62 -0.04
N LEU A 98 17.51 2.81 -0.04
CA LEU A 98 16.81 3.20 1.19
C LEU A 98 16.61 2.01 2.13
N PRO A 99 16.80 2.23 3.45
CA PRO A 99 16.35 1.33 4.49
C PRO A 99 14.89 0.90 4.29
N ARG A 100 14.58 -0.36 4.60
CA ARG A 100 13.30 -1.02 4.30
C ARG A 100 12.07 -0.21 4.75
N LYS A 101 12.09 0.36 5.96
CA LYS A 101 10.98 1.14 6.51
C LYS A 101 10.85 2.53 5.86
N GLU A 102 11.95 3.15 5.46
CA GLU A 102 11.94 4.47 4.79
C GLU A 102 11.36 4.37 3.38
N ARG A 103 11.73 3.30 2.65
CA ARG A 103 11.10 2.97 1.37
C ARG A 103 9.59 2.76 1.50
N ALA A 104 9.16 1.99 2.49
CA ALA A 104 7.74 1.76 2.75
C ALA A 104 7.03 3.09 3.08
N ALA A 105 7.64 3.98 3.86
CA ALA A 105 7.08 5.29 4.17
C ALA A 105 6.88 6.16 2.91
N VAL A 106 7.86 6.21 2.02
CA VAL A 106 7.76 6.95 0.74
C VAL A 106 6.63 6.38 -0.12
N VAL A 107 6.55 5.05 -0.26
CA VAL A 107 5.50 4.43 -1.07
C VAL A 107 4.12 4.67 -0.46
N LEU A 108 3.98 4.52 0.86
CA LEU A 108 2.71 4.77 1.54
C LEU A 108 2.24 6.22 1.37
N ARG A 109 3.15 7.19 1.49
CA ARG A 109 2.81 8.62 1.41
C ARG A 109 2.44 9.08 0.01
N TYR A 110 3.16 8.63 -1.01
CA TYR A 110 3.03 9.16 -2.39
C TYR A 110 2.22 8.27 -3.33
N TYR A 111 2.14 6.96 -3.07
CA TYR A 111 1.42 6.03 -3.95
C TYR A 111 0.13 5.50 -3.33
N ALA A 112 0.01 5.54 -2.00
CA ALA A 112 -1.20 5.13 -1.29
C ALA A 112 -1.92 6.30 -0.61
N ASP A 113 -1.45 7.54 -0.74
CA ASP A 113 -2.02 8.75 -0.13
C ASP A 113 -2.35 8.59 1.36
N LEU A 114 -1.59 7.75 2.09
CA LEU A 114 -1.80 7.58 3.52
C LEU A 114 -1.29 8.82 4.27
N PRO A 115 -2.03 9.29 5.29
CA PRO A 115 -1.57 10.36 6.16
C PRO A 115 -0.48 9.85 7.11
N ASP A 116 0.36 10.77 7.62
CA ASP A 116 1.58 10.44 8.38
C ASP A 116 1.32 9.59 9.63
N ASP A 117 0.17 9.74 10.26
CA ASP A 117 -0.29 8.98 11.43
C ASP A 117 -0.64 7.53 11.09
N GLU A 118 -1.30 7.28 9.96
CA GLU A 118 -1.54 5.92 9.48
C GLU A 118 -0.24 5.23 9.07
N ILE A 119 0.66 5.96 8.40
CA ILE A 119 2.00 5.46 8.06
C ILE A 119 2.78 5.11 9.34
N ALA A 120 2.70 5.96 10.35
CA ALA A 120 3.34 5.75 11.64
C ALA A 120 2.82 4.49 12.32
N ALA A 121 1.51 4.28 12.35
CA ALA A 121 0.89 3.07 12.88
C ALA A 121 1.37 1.81 12.13
N HIS A 122 1.48 1.87 10.80
CA HIS A 122 1.91 0.74 9.99
C HIS A 122 3.39 0.39 10.17
N LEU A 123 4.25 1.38 10.37
CA LEU A 123 5.70 1.19 10.48
C LEU A 123 6.20 1.06 11.92
N GLY A 124 5.32 1.23 12.91
CA GLY A 124 5.67 1.25 14.33
C GLY A 124 6.51 2.47 14.69
N TRP A 125 6.18 3.63 14.11
CA TRP A 125 6.85 4.91 14.29
C TRP A 125 5.92 5.95 14.93
N ARG A 126 6.45 7.14 15.25
CA ARG A 126 5.64 8.33 15.54
C ARG A 126 5.39 9.10 14.23
N ALA A 127 4.29 9.84 14.13
CA ALA A 127 3.96 10.64 12.95
C ALA A 127 5.07 11.66 12.58
N SER A 128 5.72 12.27 13.58
CA SER A 128 6.88 13.14 13.36
C SER A 128 8.06 12.42 12.71
N THR A 129 8.31 11.17 13.11
CA THR A 129 9.37 10.33 12.55
C THR A 129 9.12 9.99 11.08
N VAL A 130 7.85 9.87 10.68
CA VAL A 130 7.49 9.63 9.27
C VAL A 130 7.93 10.79 8.39
N ARG A 131 7.58 12.02 8.77
CA ARG A 131 7.94 13.23 8.02
C ARG A 131 9.46 13.38 7.88
N ASP A 132 10.19 13.23 8.98
CA ASP A 132 11.66 13.35 9.00
C ASP A 132 12.36 12.27 8.16
N ARG A 133 11.84 11.04 8.19
CA ARG A 133 12.40 9.91 7.45
C ARG A 133 12.10 10.00 5.96
N ILE A 134 10.91 10.47 5.58
CA ILE A 134 10.56 10.73 4.18
C ILE A 134 11.40 11.88 3.61
N ALA A 135 11.55 12.98 4.36
CA ALA A 135 12.38 14.10 3.92
C ALA A 135 13.83 13.68 3.70
N ARG A 136 14.41 12.89 4.62
CA ARG A 136 15.77 12.33 4.46
C ARG A 136 15.89 11.34 3.31
N ALA A 137 14.91 10.47 3.14
CA ALA A 137 14.88 9.52 2.03
C ALA A 137 14.87 10.24 0.68
N LEU A 138 14.11 11.33 0.53
CA LEU A 138 14.06 12.12 -0.71
C LEU A 138 15.37 12.90 -0.96
N GLN A 139 16.08 13.33 0.09
CA GLN A 139 17.39 13.98 -0.03
C GLN A 139 18.49 12.99 -0.45
N SER A 140 18.43 11.75 0.02
CA SER A 140 19.38 10.68 -0.33
C SER A 140 19.21 10.12 -1.75
N GLN A 141 18.24 10.64 -2.51
CA GLN A 141 17.83 10.16 -3.84
C GLN A 141 18.01 11.22 -4.93
N ARG A 142 18.61 12.37 -4.58
CA ARG A 142 19.15 13.36 -5.51
C ARG A 142 20.56 12.98 -5.92
#